data_AF-A0A565B0N6-F1
#
_entry.id   AF-A0A565B0N6-F1
#
_cell.length_a   1.000
_cell.length_b   1.000
_cell.length_c   1.000
_cell.angle_alpha   90.00
_cell.angle_beta   90.00
_cell.angle_gamma   90.00
#
_symmetry.space_group_name_H-M   'P 1'
#
loop_
_entity.id
_entity.type
_entity.pdbx_description
1 polymer ?
#
loop_
_entity_poly.entity_id
_entity_poly.type
_entity_poly.pdbx_seq_one_letter_code
_entity_poly.pdbx_strand_id
1 'polypeptide(L)'
;MASSSTNSPCAACKFLRRKCQPECVFAPYFPPDQPQKFANVHKVFGASNVTKLLNELHPSQREDAVNSLAYEADMRLRDPVYGCVGVISLLQHQLRQLQIDLSCAKSELSKYQSLGILAATHQSLGINLLGDGTTTATVRDHPYHHHQFFPREHMFGGLDVPAGNNYDGGILAIGQITQFQQPRAAAGDDGRRTVDPS
;
A
#
# COMPACT_ATOMS: atom_id res chain seq x y z
N MET A 1 15.30 -11.54 25.70
CA MET A 1 16.45 -12.47 25.63
C MET A 1 15.90 -13.87 25.46
N ALA A 2 16.06 -14.50 24.30
CA ALA A 2 15.74 -15.92 24.11
C ALA A 2 17.03 -16.63 23.71
N SER A 3 17.79 -17.04 24.72
CA SER A 3 18.99 -17.85 24.57
C SER A 3 18.69 -19.29 24.97
N SER A 4 19.05 -20.21 24.07
CA SER A 4 19.49 -21.59 24.35
C SER A 4 18.44 -22.72 24.32
N SER A 5 18.53 -23.46 23.21
CA SER A 5 18.51 -24.94 23.14
C SER A 5 17.27 -25.70 23.62
N THR A 6 16.25 -25.75 22.75
CA THR A 6 15.62 -27.05 22.49
C THR A 6 16.53 -27.77 21.48
N ASN A 7 16.74 -29.08 21.61
CA ASN A 7 17.56 -29.91 20.69
C ASN A 7 17.04 -29.95 19.24
N SER A 8 16.11 -29.06 18.88
CA SER A 8 15.46 -29.02 17.58
C SER A 8 16.19 -28.04 16.64
N PRO A 9 16.47 -28.44 15.39
CA PRO A 9 17.05 -27.52 14.41
C PRO A 9 16.05 -26.41 14.08
N CYS A 10 16.54 -25.20 13.80
CA CYS A 10 15.70 -24.10 13.32
C CYS A 10 14.99 -24.48 12.01
N ALA A 11 13.92 -23.76 11.65
CA ALA A 11 13.13 -24.08 10.46
C ALA A 11 13.97 -24.10 9.17
N ALA A 12 14.95 -23.21 9.05
CA ALA A 12 15.88 -23.17 7.92
C ALA A 12 16.72 -24.44 7.81
N CYS A 13 17.39 -24.83 8.89
CA CYS A 13 18.26 -26.01 8.91
C CYS A 13 17.46 -27.30 8.76
N LYS A 14 16.25 -27.36 9.33
CA LYS A 14 15.30 -28.46 9.14
C LYS A 14 14.90 -28.60 7.67
N PHE A 15 14.56 -27.49 7.02
CA PHE A 15 14.18 -27.47 5.60
C PHE A 15 15.33 -27.86 4.68
N LEU A 16 16.53 -27.32 4.93
CA LEU A 16 17.76 -27.60 4.17
C LEU A 16 18.39 -28.95 4.51
N ARG A 17 17.83 -29.72 5.46
CA ARG A 17 18.32 -31.03 5.91
C ARG A 17 19.80 -31.00 6.35
N ARG A 18 20.20 -29.94 7.06
CA ARG A 18 21.57 -29.77 7.59
C ARG A 18 21.58 -29.59 9.11
N LYS A 19 22.72 -29.85 9.74
CA LYS A 19 22.91 -29.63 11.18
C LYS A 19 22.80 -28.13 11.52
N CYS A 20 22.01 -27.79 12.53
CA CYS A 20 21.93 -26.42 13.05
C CYS A 20 23.07 -26.19 14.05
N GLN A 21 23.99 -25.29 13.73
CA GLN A 21 25.09 -24.90 14.62
C GLN A 21 24.65 -23.81 15.61
N PRO A 22 25.34 -23.64 16.75
CA PRO A 22 25.03 -22.60 17.73
C PRO A 22 25.07 -21.18 17.13
N GLU A 23 25.97 -20.94 16.18
CA GLU A 23 26.16 -19.66 15.47
C GLU A 23 25.35 -19.57 14.16
N CYS A 24 24.27 -20.35 14.03
CA CYS A 24 23.43 -20.34 12.84
C CYS A 24 22.75 -18.98 12.62
N VAL A 25 23.09 -18.31 11.51
CA VAL A 25 22.51 -17.00 11.13
C VAL A 25 20.99 -17.00 10.98
N PHE A 26 20.38 -18.15 10.71
CA PHE A 26 18.93 -18.27 10.55
C PHE A 26 18.20 -18.57 11.85
N ALA A 27 18.87 -19.13 12.85
CA ALA A 27 18.22 -19.66 14.05
C ALA A 27 17.43 -18.61 14.85
N PRO A 28 17.92 -17.36 15.03
CA PRO A 28 17.16 -16.33 15.73
C PRO A 28 15.86 -15.91 15.03
N TYR A 29 15.79 -16.03 13.70
CA TYR A 29 14.72 -15.42 12.89
C TYR A 29 13.72 -16.44 12.31
N PHE A 30 14.11 -17.71 12.23
CA PHE A 30 13.31 -18.81 11.68
C PHE A 30 13.13 -19.93 12.72
N PRO A 31 12.29 -19.72 13.76
CA PRO A 31 12.04 -20.73 14.78
C PRO A 31 11.38 -21.97 14.19
N PRO A 32 11.56 -23.16 14.82
CA PRO A 32 11.01 -24.42 14.32
C PRO A 32 9.48 -24.44 14.23
N ASP A 33 8.78 -23.60 15.00
CA ASP A 33 7.31 -23.49 15.01
C ASP A 33 6.74 -22.82 13.75
N GLN A 34 7.59 -22.17 12.95
CA GLN A 34 7.18 -21.42 11.76
C GLN A 34 7.89 -21.95 10.49
N PRO A 35 7.70 -23.22 10.10
CA PRO A 35 8.39 -23.81 8.97
C PRO A 35 8.02 -23.17 7.62
N GLN A 36 6.77 -22.74 7.47
CA GLN A 36 6.29 -22.10 6.23
C GLN A 36 6.96 -20.75 5.96
N LYS A 37 7.30 -20.01 7.02
CA LYS A 37 8.01 -18.72 6.91
C LYS A 37 9.32 -18.88 6.13
N PHE A 38 10.12 -19.89 6.48
CA PHE A 38 11.36 -20.16 5.76
C PHE A 38 11.11 -20.75 4.37
N ALA A 39 10.14 -21.65 4.23
CA ALA A 39 9.83 -22.26 2.93
C ALA A 39 9.46 -21.20 1.87
N ASN A 40 8.63 -20.22 2.24
CA ASN A 40 8.23 -19.12 1.35
C ASN A 40 9.43 -18.25 0.97
N VAL A 41 10.19 -17.79 1.98
CA VAL A 41 11.39 -16.97 1.78
C VAL A 41 12.42 -17.69 0.90
N HIS A 42 12.65 -18.98 1.14
CA HIS A 42 13.56 -19.80 0.36
C HIS A 42 13.10 -19.93 -1.10
N LYS A 43 11.80 -20.14 -1.32
CA LYS A 43 11.24 -20.29 -2.67
C LYS A 43 11.34 -19.02 -3.51
N VAL A 44 11.20 -17.84 -2.90
CA VAL A 44 11.20 -16.55 -3.62
C VAL A 44 12.60 -15.95 -3.73
N PHE A 45 13.36 -15.95 -2.64
CA PHE A 45 14.66 -15.27 -2.58
C PHE A 45 15.86 -16.22 -2.59
N GLY A 46 15.69 -17.45 -2.10
CA GLY A 46 16.77 -18.42 -1.93
C GLY A 46 17.60 -18.19 -0.66
N ALA A 47 18.10 -19.28 -0.06
CA ALA A 47 18.87 -19.20 1.20
C ALA A 47 20.15 -18.37 1.08
N SER A 48 20.87 -18.45 -0.04
CA SER A 48 22.15 -17.75 -0.22
C SER A 48 21.97 -16.23 -0.26
N ASN A 49 20.95 -15.75 -0.97
CA ASN A 49 20.66 -14.31 -1.05
C ASN A 49 20.23 -13.75 0.31
N VAL A 50 19.37 -14.48 1.02
CA VAL A 50 18.96 -14.10 2.38
C VAL A 50 20.15 -14.09 3.33
N THR A 51 21.04 -15.09 3.27
CA THR A 51 22.27 -15.12 4.09
C THR A 51 23.13 -13.89 3.82
N LYS A 52 23.36 -13.58 2.54
CA LYS A 52 24.16 -12.42 2.12
C LYS A 52 23.57 -11.11 2.65
N LEU A 53 22.27 -10.89 2.45
CA LEU A 53 21.56 -9.71 2.94
C LEU A 53 21.65 -9.58 4.46
N LEU A 54 21.41 -10.66 5.21
CA LEU A 54 21.50 -10.62 6.67
C LEU A 54 22.92 -10.27 7.14
N ASN A 55 23.95 -10.74 6.47
CA ASN A 55 25.34 -10.40 6.82
C ASN A 55 25.69 -8.93 6.52
N GLU A 56 25.08 -8.32 5.50
CA GLU A 56 25.25 -6.90 5.16
C GLU A 56 24.49 -5.96 6.12
N LEU A 57 23.44 -6.44 6.78
CA LEU A 57 22.63 -5.67 7.71
C LEU A 57 23.18 -5.67 9.14
N HIS A 58 23.01 -4.53 9.83
CA HIS A 58 23.26 -4.43 11.27
C HIS A 58 22.31 -5.38 12.04
N PRO A 59 22.78 -6.07 13.11
CA PRO A 59 21.98 -7.06 13.82
C PRO A 59 20.59 -6.59 14.27
N SER A 60 20.45 -5.31 14.63
CA SER A 60 19.17 -4.72 15.05
C SER A 60 18.12 -4.64 13.95
N GLN A 61 18.52 -4.65 12.67
CA GLN A 61 17.62 -4.55 11.52
C GLN A 61 17.24 -5.90 10.93
N ARG A 62 17.97 -6.96 11.31
CA ARG A 62 17.81 -8.30 10.70
C ARG A 62 16.44 -8.89 10.95
N GLU A 63 15.85 -8.65 12.13
CA GLU A 63 14.51 -9.14 12.46
C GLU A 63 13.44 -8.52 11.54
N ASP A 64 13.45 -7.19 11.41
CA ASP A 64 12.54 -6.45 10.53
C ASP A 64 12.73 -6.82 9.06
N ALA A 65 13.98 -7.02 8.63
CA ALA A 65 14.29 -7.48 7.28
C ALA A 65 13.71 -8.87 7.02
N VAL A 66 13.89 -9.84 7.92
CA VAL A 66 13.31 -11.19 7.77
C VAL A 66 11.79 -11.15 7.75
N ASN A 67 11.17 -10.32 8.59
CA ASN A 67 9.71 -10.16 8.59
C ASN A 67 9.20 -9.58 7.27
N SER A 68 9.91 -8.58 6.72
CA SER A 68 9.60 -7.99 5.42
C SER A 68 9.75 -9.00 4.27
N LEU A 69 10.85 -9.75 4.23
CA LEU A 69 11.06 -10.81 3.24
C LEU A 69 9.99 -11.91 3.35
N ALA A 70 9.60 -12.29 4.57
CA ALA A 70 8.55 -13.30 4.76
C ALA A 70 7.20 -12.82 4.22
N TYR A 71 6.84 -11.56 4.48
CA TYR A 71 5.62 -10.95 3.94
C TYR A 71 5.67 -10.89 2.41
N GLU A 72 6.75 -10.37 1.84
CA GLU A 72 6.90 -10.25 0.38
C GLU A 72 6.87 -11.62 -0.30
N ALA A 73 7.55 -12.62 0.27
CA ALA A 73 7.52 -13.97 -0.26
C ALA A 73 6.12 -14.58 -0.23
N ASP A 74 5.38 -14.43 0.88
CA ASP A 74 4.02 -14.93 0.98
C ASP A 74 3.10 -14.28 -0.07
N MET A 75 3.18 -12.95 -0.22
CA MET A 75 2.41 -12.23 -1.22
C MET A 75 2.76 -12.65 -2.65
N ARG A 76 4.06 -12.83 -2.96
CA ARG A 76 4.52 -13.27 -4.28
C ARG A 76 4.06 -14.70 -4.61
N LEU A 77 3.88 -15.55 -3.60
CA LEU A 77 3.39 -16.92 -3.79
C LEU A 77 1.87 -16.97 -3.98
N ARG A 78 1.12 -16.05 -3.36
CA ARG A 78 -0.33 -15.91 -3.57
C ARG A 78 -0.66 -15.25 -4.91
N ASP A 79 0.10 -14.23 -5.27
CA ASP A 79 0.01 -13.51 -6.54
C ASP A 79 1.40 -13.50 -7.22
N PRO A 80 1.65 -14.46 -8.14
CA PRO A 80 2.92 -14.54 -8.87
C PRO A 80 3.18 -13.36 -9.80
N VAL A 81 2.15 -12.59 -10.17
CA VAL A 81 2.26 -11.48 -11.10
C VAL A 81 2.63 -10.21 -10.34
N TYR A 82 1.79 -9.77 -9.40
CA TYR A 82 1.96 -8.49 -8.72
C TYR A 82 2.48 -8.63 -7.29
N GLY A 83 2.18 -9.72 -6.58
CA GLY A 83 2.59 -9.92 -5.19
C GLY A 83 2.20 -8.75 -4.29
N CYS A 84 3.15 -8.25 -3.48
CA CYS A 84 2.90 -7.09 -2.62
C CYS A 84 2.70 -5.78 -3.40
N VAL A 85 3.15 -5.69 -4.66
CA VAL A 85 2.95 -4.50 -5.50
C VAL A 85 1.47 -4.28 -5.80
N GLY A 86 0.69 -5.35 -5.96
CA GLY A 86 -0.76 -5.24 -6.13
C GLY A 86 -1.44 -4.58 -4.93
N VAL A 87 -1.00 -4.93 -3.71
CA VAL A 87 -1.47 -4.30 -2.47
C VAL A 87 -1.10 -2.82 -2.44
N ILE A 88 0.13 -2.47 -2.83
CA ILE A 88 0.57 -1.07 -2.92
C ILE A 88 -0.32 -0.30 -3.91
N SER A 89 -0.56 -0.83 -5.10
CA SER A 89 -1.39 -0.17 -6.12
C SER A 89 -2.83 0.04 -5.63
N LEU A 90 -3.41 -0.94 -4.95
CA LEU A 90 -4.75 -0.82 -4.36
C LEU A 90 -4.80 0.29 -3.31
N LEU A 91 -3.84 0.31 -2.38
CA LEU A 91 -3.78 1.32 -1.33
C LEU A 91 -3.55 2.73 -1.90
N GLN A 92 -2.73 2.86 -2.94
CA GLN A 92 -2.52 4.14 -3.63
C GLN A 92 -3.79 4.64 -4.31
N HIS A 93 -4.59 3.74 -4.91
CA HIS A 93 -5.88 4.09 -5.48
C HIS A 93 -6.87 4.55 -4.40
N GLN A 94 -6.98 3.81 -3.29
CA GLN A 94 -7.83 4.18 -2.16
C GLN A 94 -7.44 5.52 -1.54
N LEU A 95 -6.14 5.77 -1.37
CA LEU A 95 -5.64 7.04 -0.85
C LEU A 95 -6.06 8.20 -1.77
N ARG A 96 -5.94 8.02 -3.09
CA ARG A 96 -6.37 9.01 -4.07
C ARG A 96 -7.87 9.28 -3.99
N GLN A 97 -8.68 8.23 -3.91
CA GLN A 97 -10.13 8.37 -3.79
C GLN A 97 -10.51 9.14 -2.51
N LEU A 98 -9.93 8.77 -1.37
CA LEU A 98 -10.18 9.45 -0.10
C LEU A 98 -9.76 10.92 -0.12
N GLN A 99 -8.66 11.26 -0.80
CA GLN A 99 -8.25 12.64 -0.98
C GLN A 99 -9.25 13.45 -1.80
N ILE A 100 -9.82 12.85 -2.83
CA ILE A 100 -10.84 13.48 -3.67
C ILE A 100 -12.12 13.68 -2.87
N ASP A 101 -12.62 12.64 -2.20
CA ASP A 101 -13.82 12.72 -1.36
C ASP A 101 -13.70 13.81 -0.29
N LEU A 102 -12.54 13.88 0.36
CA LEU A 102 -12.22 14.91 1.34
C LEU A 102 -12.19 16.31 0.72
N SER A 103 -11.64 16.46 -0.49
CA SER A 103 -11.63 17.74 -1.20
C SER A 103 -13.04 18.21 -1.57
N CYS A 104 -13.89 17.29 -2.04
CA CYS A 104 -15.29 17.56 -2.34
C CYS A 104 -16.04 17.98 -1.09
N ALA A 105 -15.93 17.23 0.00
CA ALA A 105 -16.57 17.55 1.27
C ALA A 105 -16.13 18.93 1.82
N LYS A 106 -14.83 19.26 1.72
CA LYS A 106 -14.33 20.58 2.11
C LYS A 106 -14.88 21.71 1.25
N SER A 107 -14.99 21.50 -0.06
CA SER A 107 -15.59 22.48 -0.98
C SER A 107 -17.06 22.72 -0.64
N GLU A 108 -17.83 21.65 -0.41
CA GLU A 108 -19.23 21.75 0.02
C GLU A 108 -19.38 22.52 1.33
N LEU A 109 -18.57 22.21 2.35
CA LEU A 109 -18.59 22.95 3.63
C LEU A 109 -18.28 24.45 3.45
N SER A 110 -17.31 24.78 2.59
CA SER A 110 -16.98 26.17 2.29
C SER A 110 -18.15 26.92 1.64
N LYS A 111 -18.90 26.27 0.75
CA LYS A 111 -20.13 26.85 0.17
C LYS A 111 -21.11 27.21 1.29
N TYR A 112 -21.45 26.28 2.17
CA TYR A 112 -22.37 26.57 3.28
C TYR A 112 -21.88 27.68 4.22
N GLN A 113 -20.57 27.74 4.52
CA GLN A 113 -20.00 28.83 5.31
C GLN A 113 -20.14 30.18 4.61
N SER A 114 -19.88 30.23 3.30
CA SER A 114 -20.03 31.46 2.50
C SER A 114 -21.50 31.93 2.43
N LEU A 115 -22.45 31.01 2.24
CA LEU A 115 -23.88 31.32 2.27
C LEU A 115 -24.34 31.77 3.67
N GLY A 116 -23.83 31.14 4.73
CA GLY A 116 -24.10 31.55 6.11
C GLY A 116 -23.61 32.98 6.41
N ILE A 117 -22.45 33.38 5.87
CA ILE A 117 -21.93 34.75 5.97
C ILE A 117 -22.77 35.74 5.15
N LEU A 118 -23.21 35.35 3.94
CA LEU A 118 -24.12 36.18 3.13
C LEU A 118 -25.48 36.39 3.81
N ALA A 119 -26.02 35.37 4.49
CA ALA A 119 -27.25 35.50 5.28
C ALA A 119 -27.06 36.38 6.54
N ALA A 120 -25.90 36.30 7.20
CA ALA A 120 -25.60 37.14 8.37
C ALA A 120 -25.33 38.62 8.01
N THR A 121 -24.71 38.89 6.86
CA THR A 121 -24.49 40.26 6.38
C THR A 121 -25.78 40.94 5.93
N HIS A 122 -26.78 40.19 5.45
CA HIS A 122 -28.12 40.72 5.17
C HIS A 122 -28.90 41.16 6.43
N GLN A 123 -28.51 40.70 7.63
CA GLN A 123 -29.07 41.21 8.89
C GLN A 123 -28.37 42.49 9.38
N SER A 124 -27.15 42.78 8.90
CA SER A 124 -26.36 43.95 9.30
C SER A 124 -26.52 45.15 8.36
N LEU A 125 -26.87 44.93 7.09
CA LEU A 125 -27.21 46.01 6.16
C LEU A 125 -28.73 46.04 6.03
N GLY A 126 -29.37 46.86 6.87
CA GLY A 126 -30.80 47.18 6.78
C GLY A 126 -31.14 47.87 5.45
N ILE A 127 -31.19 47.09 4.36
CA ILE A 127 -31.71 47.53 3.08
C ILE A 127 -33.20 47.18 3.09
N ASN A 128 -34.01 48.16 3.46
CA ASN A 128 -35.45 48.11 3.30
C ASN A 128 -35.80 48.06 1.81
N LEU A 129 -36.02 46.86 1.24
CA LEU A 129 -36.84 46.74 0.04
C LEU A 129 -38.30 46.71 0.47
N LEU A 130 -38.92 47.89 0.46
CA LEU A 130 -40.36 48.05 0.54
C LEU A 130 -40.97 47.65 -0.83
N GLY A 131 -41.70 46.53 -0.80
CA GLY A 131 -42.81 46.08 -1.66
C GLY A 131 -42.93 46.51 -3.12
N ASP A 132 -43.10 45.53 -4.01
CA ASP A 132 -44.35 45.39 -4.76
C ASP A 132 -44.55 43.93 -5.21
N GLY A 133 -45.81 43.53 -5.37
CA GLY A 133 -46.26 42.13 -5.42
C GLY A 133 -46.07 41.39 -6.75
N THR A 134 -46.42 40.11 -6.66
CA THR A 134 -46.79 39.20 -7.76
C THR A 134 -45.64 38.57 -8.56
N THR A 135 -45.21 37.36 -8.17
CA THR A 135 -45.15 36.18 -9.07
C THR A 135 -45.02 34.91 -8.24
N THR A 136 -46.10 34.12 -8.25
CA THR A 136 -46.16 32.65 -8.18
C THR A 136 -44.89 31.92 -7.74
N ALA A 137 -44.97 31.32 -6.56
CA ALA A 137 -44.12 30.22 -6.14
C ALA A 137 -44.28 29.04 -7.12
N THR A 138 -43.31 28.86 -8.03
CA THR A 138 -43.04 27.53 -8.60
C THR A 138 -41.93 26.91 -7.77
N VAL A 139 -42.34 26.16 -6.76
CA VAL A 139 -41.55 25.10 -6.14
C VAL A 139 -41.05 24.23 -7.28
N ARG A 140 -39.78 24.40 -7.67
CA ARG A 140 -39.10 23.44 -8.53
C ARG A 140 -38.62 22.32 -7.63
N ASP A 141 -39.48 21.32 -7.49
CA ASP A 141 -39.10 19.95 -7.17
C ASP A 141 -37.86 19.58 -7.98
N HIS A 142 -36.70 19.48 -7.36
CA HIS A 142 -35.59 18.68 -7.88
C HIS A 142 -35.11 17.72 -6.79
N PRO A 143 -34.97 16.43 -7.14
CA PRO A 143 -34.89 15.36 -6.17
C PRO A 143 -33.49 15.35 -5.58
N TYR A 144 -33.37 15.66 -4.30
CA TYR A 144 -32.17 15.34 -3.56
C TYR A 144 -32.04 13.83 -3.52
N HIS A 145 -31.13 13.30 -4.35
CA HIS A 145 -30.64 11.94 -4.22
C HIS A 145 -30.10 11.77 -2.79
N HIS A 146 -30.92 11.13 -1.98
CA HIS A 146 -30.57 10.64 -0.67
C HIS A 146 -29.54 9.52 -0.86
N HIS A 147 -28.24 9.87 -0.95
CA HIS A 147 -27.20 8.86 -0.79
C HIS A 147 -27.21 8.40 0.66
N GLN A 148 -27.92 7.28 0.85
CA GLN A 148 -27.94 6.51 2.07
C GLN A 148 -26.51 6.19 2.50
N PHE A 149 -26.29 6.40 3.80
CA PHE A 149 -25.41 5.62 4.67
C PHE A 149 -24.74 4.42 3.98
N PHE A 150 -23.40 4.38 4.00
CA PHE A 150 -22.70 3.11 3.90
C PHE A 150 -22.49 2.54 5.31
N PRO A 151 -23.08 1.37 5.62
CA PRO A 151 -22.66 0.55 6.73
C PRO A 151 -21.22 0.09 6.47
N ARG A 152 -20.38 0.30 7.47
CA ARG A 152 -19.19 -0.54 7.71
C ARG A 152 -19.68 -1.97 7.96
N GLU A 153 -18.82 -2.96 7.69
CA GLU A 153 -18.84 -4.38 8.11
C GLU A 153 -18.72 -5.37 6.93
N HIS A 154 -17.55 -6.01 6.83
CA HIS A 154 -17.28 -7.39 6.37
C HIS A 154 -17.66 -7.86 4.94
N MET A 155 -16.68 -8.02 4.04
CA MET A 155 -16.00 -9.31 3.82
C MET A 155 -14.93 -9.26 2.72
N PHE A 156 -13.83 -9.92 3.04
CA PHE A 156 -12.87 -10.57 2.15
C PHE A 156 -13.62 -11.33 1.03
N GLY A 157 -13.41 -10.98 -0.25
CA GLY A 157 -13.81 -11.84 -1.36
C GLY A 157 -14.53 -11.14 -2.51
N GLY A 158 -13.76 -10.80 -3.56
CA GLY A 158 -14.26 -10.46 -4.89
C GLY A 158 -14.93 -9.09 -5.00
N LEU A 159 -14.71 -8.40 -6.12
CA LEU A 159 -15.67 -7.53 -6.82
C LEU A 159 -14.91 -6.53 -7.71
N ASP A 160 -14.89 -6.87 -9.00
CA ASP A 160 -15.53 -6.09 -10.05
C ASP A 160 -15.40 -4.57 -9.97
N VAL A 161 -14.53 -4.09 -10.85
CA VAL A 161 -14.28 -2.70 -11.20
C VAL A 161 -15.51 -2.09 -11.87
N PRO A 162 -16.12 -1.00 -11.35
CA PRO A 162 -16.94 -0.14 -12.19
C PRO A 162 -16.01 0.86 -12.88
N ALA A 163 -15.91 0.70 -14.19
CA ALA A 163 -15.32 1.67 -15.09
C ALA A 163 -16.19 2.94 -15.17
N GLY A 164 -15.52 4.09 -15.20
CA GLY A 164 -16.08 5.34 -15.70
C GLY A 164 -16.65 6.27 -14.63
N ASN A 165 -15.93 7.36 -14.36
CA ASN A 165 -16.35 8.65 -14.89
C ASN A 165 -15.25 9.70 -14.72
N ASN A 166 -15.02 10.43 -15.82
CA ASN A 166 -14.20 11.63 -15.91
C ASN A 166 -14.69 12.68 -14.91
N TYR A 167 -13.80 13.12 -14.03
CA TYR A 167 -13.83 14.48 -13.51
C TYR A 167 -12.43 15.06 -13.67
N ASP A 168 -12.39 16.08 -14.52
CA ASP A 168 -11.24 16.89 -14.86
C ASP A 168 -11.08 17.99 -13.81
N GLY A 169 -9.84 18.37 -13.53
CA GLY A 169 -9.51 19.54 -12.69
C GLY A 169 -8.83 19.22 -11.35
N GLY A 170 -7.49 19.30 -11.34
CA GLY A 170 -6.72 19.49 -10.10
C GLY A 170 -5.55 18.54 -9.85
N ILE A 171 -4.82 18.10 -10.88
CA ILE A 171 -3.54 17.40 -10.71
C ILE A 171 -2.46 18.45 -10.39
N LEU A 172 -2.14 18.65 -9.11
CA LEU A 172 -0.79 19.02 -8.67
C LEU A 172 -0.55 18.51 -7.24
N ALA A 173 0.57 17.81 -7.08
CA ALA A 173 1.20 17.38 -5.83
C ALA A 173 0.73 16.06 -5.19
N ILE A 174 1.01 14.91 -5.83
CA ILE A 174 1.73 13.79 -5.17
C ILE A 174 2.63 13.10 -6.21
N GLY A 175 3.72 13.77 -6.56
CA GLY A 175 4.84 13.14 -7.25
C GLY A 175 5.97 12.95 -6.25
N GLN A 176 5.91 11.93 -5.39
CA GLN A 176 7.06 11.52 -4.55
C GLN A 176 6.82 10.23 -3.72
N ILE A 177 6.28 9.14 -4.30
CA ILE A 177 6.46 7.79 -3.70
C ILE A 177 6.79 6.77 -4.81
N THR A 178 7.67 7.15 -5.72
CA THR A 178 8.30 6.26 -6.70
C THR A 178 9.81 6.28 -6.48
N GLN A 179 10.29 5.70 -5.37
CA GLN A 179 11.71 5.39 -5.20
C GLN A 179 12.02 3.93 -4.90
N PHE A 180 11.02 3.04 -4.90
CA PHE A 180 11.27 1.59 -4.97
C PHE A 180 10.92 1.05 -6.36
N GLN A 181 11.58 1.59 -7.38
CA GLN A 181 11.71 0.93 -8.68
C GLN A 181 13.20 0.62 -8.87
N GLN A 182 13.64 -0.56 -8.46
CA GLN A 182 14.87 -1.15 -9.01
C GLN A 182 14.51 -1.77 -10.37
N PRO A 183 15.24 -1.44 -11.47
CA PRO A 183 15.27 -2.31 -12.64
C PRO A 183 16.21 -3.49 -12.40
N ARG A 184 15.74 -4.63 -12.89
CA ARG A 184 16.34 -5.96 -12.86
C ARG A 184 17.50 -6.08 -13.89
N ALA A 185 18.28 -7.14 -13.72
CA ALA A 185 19.58 -7.49 -14.31
C ALA A 185 19.76 -7.53 -15.86
N ALA A 186 21.05 -7.53 -16.25
CA ALA A 186 21.73 -8.27 -17.33
C ALA A 186 22.16 -7.51 -18.61
N ALA A 187 23.46 -7.22 -18.71
CA ALA A 187 24.24 -7.24 -19.95
C ALA A 187 25.74 -7.39 -19.59
N GLY A 188 26.26 -8.61 -19.65
CA GLY A 188 27.70 -8.89 -19.61
C GLY A 188 28.11 -9.33 -21.02
N ASP A 189 28.84 -8.46 -21.70
CA ASP A 189 29.42 -8.68 -23.02
C ASP A 189 30.70 -9.55 -22.89
N ASP A 190 30.82 -10.54 -23.78
CA ASP A 190 31.80 -11.62 -23.74
C ASP A 190 33.20 -11.11 -24.15
N GLY A 191 34.10 -11.04 -23.18
CA GLY A 191 35.53 -10.81 -23.38
C GLY A 191 36.24 -11.98 -24.07
N ARG A 192 36.29 -11.93 -25.40
CA ARG A 192 37.38 -12.36 -26.31
C ARG A 192 38.47 -13.26 -25.69
N ARG A 193 38.39 -14.57 -25.95
CA ARG A 193 39.57 -15.47 -25.94
C ARG A 193 40.48 -15.13 -27.11
N THR A 194 41.71 -14.69 -26.81
CA THR A 194 42.82 -14.75 -27.76
C THR A 194 43.36 -16.18 -27.79
N VAL A 195 43.33 -16.77 -28.99
CA VAL A 195 44.04 -18.00 -29.33
C VAL A 195 45.40 -17.56 -29.84
N ASP A 196 46.48 -17.99 -29.18
CA ASP A 196 47.84 -17.93 -29.73
C ASP A 196 48.01 -19.01 -30.81
N PRO A 197 48.63 -18.70 -31.96
CA PRO A 197 49.22 -19.70 -32.81
C PRO A 197 50.75 -19.53 -32.92
N SER A 198 51.43 -20.67 -32.83
CA SER A 198 52.83 -20.99 -33.19
C SER A 198 53.82 -21.13 -32.04
#